data_AF-A0A928Z2E1-F1
#
_entry.id   AF-A0A928Z2E1-F1
#
_cell.length_a   1.000
_cell.length_b   1.000
_cell.length_c   1.000
_cell.angle_alpha   90.00
_cell.angle_beta   90.00
_cell.angle_gamma   90.00
#
_symmetry.space_group_name_H-M   'P 1'
#
loop_
_entity.id
_entity.type
_entity.pdbx_description
1 polymer ?
#
loop_
_entity_poly.entity_id
_entity_poly.type
_entity_poly.pdbx_seq_one_letter_code
_entity_poly.pdbx_strand_id
1 'polypeptide(L)'
;MLWTGVLPLRAVAFQILFLLIAIAIEGMILRSRLGLKRKESMEYAVVVNLLSTILGWMLFFLAEPFFPEQLRTILMEYIFFGGNTFPPTLVIAGFSIFIATFLLKLQGMAWLDAILGRTPPTPTEEDRNKFRGRKRRHETFKGTPSRSLAVLWANACSFSAISILLALQIFGGAMRN
;
A
#
# COMPACT_ATOMS: atom_id res chain seq x y z
N MET A 1 -33.22 0.25 22.29
CA MET A 1 -32.22 -0.26 23.24
C MET A 1 -30.91 0.44 22.93
N LEU A 2 -30.24 0.96 23.96
CA LEU A 2 -29.36 2.13 23.92
C LEU A 2 -28.17 2.01 22.95
N TRP A 3 -27.98 3.10 22.22
CA TRP A 3 -26.78 3.45 21.46
C TRP A 3 -25.57 3.52 22.40
N THR A 4 -24.78 2.45 22.50
CA THR A 4 -23.36 2.59 22.86
C THR A 4 -22.58 2.67 21.56
N GLY A 5 -22.66 3.85 20.95
CA GLY A 5 -21.79 4.27 19.85
C GLY A 5 -20.36 4.33 20.34
N VAL A 6 -19.72 3.16 20.47
CA VAL A 6 -18.27 3.08 20.47
C VAL A 6 -17.89 3.37 19.02
N LEU A 7 -17.70 4.65 18.70
CA LEU A 7 -17.10 5.07 17.43
C LEU A 7 -15.90 4.15 17.18
N PRO A 8 -15.67 3.66 15.95
CA PRO A 8 -14.52 2.83 15.61
C PRO A 8 -13.23 3.65 15.60
N LEU A 9 -13.00 4.46 16.63
CA LEU A 9 -11.87 5.36 16.81
C LEU A 9 -10.57 4.58 16.74
N ARG A 10 -10.56 3.35 17.25
CA ARG A 10 -9.45 2.41 17.11
C ARG A 10 -9.16 2.12 15.64
N ALA A 11 -10.17 1.71 14.86
CA ALA A 11 -9.99 1.39 13.44
C ALA A 11 -9.55 2.62 12.64
N VAL A 12 -10.14 3.80 12.90
CA VAL A 12 -9.76 5.05 12.24
C VAL A 12 -8.31 5.43 12.58
N ALA A 13 -7.89 5.33 13.84
CA ALA A 13 -6.52 5.62 14.25
C ALA A 13 -5.51 4.68 13.59
N PHE A 14 -5.79 3.36 13.55
CA PHE A 14 -4.94 2.40 12.86
C PHE A 14 -4.91 2.63 11.35
N GLN A 15 -6.04 2.97 10.74
CA GLN A 15 -6.10 3.30 9.32
C GLN A 15 -5.21 4.49 8.99
N ILE A 16 -5.28 5.57 9.79
CA ILE A 16 -4.41 6.75 9.62
C ILE A 16 -2.94 6.35 9.81
N LEU A 17 -2.62 5.57 10.84
CA LEU A 17 -1.25 5.11 11.09
C LEU A 17 -0.69 4.30 9.91
N PHE A 18 -1.44 3.31 9.42
CA PHE A 18 -1.04 2.47 8.29
C PHE A 18 -0.92 3.29 7.00
N LEU A 19 -1.83 4.24 6.78
CA LEU A 19 -1.77 5.16 5.65
C LEU A 19 -0.47 5.99 5.69
N LEU A 20 -0.14 6.60 6.83
CA LEU A 20 1.07 7.41 6.99
C LEU A 20 2.34 6.58 6.77
N ILE A 21 2.38 5.36 7.30
CA ILE A 21 3.51 4.44 7.14
C ILE A 21 3.67 4.03 5.67
N ALA A 22 2.58 3.65 5.01
CA ALA A 22 2.59 3.32 3.60
C ALA A 22 3.09 4.51 2.76
N ILE A 23 2.56 5.70 2.99
CA ILE A 23 3.00 6.92 2.28
C ILE A 23 4.51 7.17 2.48
N ALA A 24 5.00 7.04 3.71
CA ALA A 24 6.42 7.27 4.02
C ALA A 24 7.33 6.24 3.33
N ILE A 25 7.01 4.95 3.47
CA ILE A 25 7.79 3.85 2.87
C ILE A 25 7.76 3.94 1.34
N GLU A 26 6.58 4.14 0.74
CA GLU A 26 6.46 4.22 -0.72
C GLU A 26 7.12 5.47 -1.26
N GLY A 27 6.97 6.63 -0.62
CA GLY A 27 7.65 7.85 -1.00
C GLY A 27 9.18 7.71 -0.98
N MET A 28 9.73 6.95 -0.02
CA MET A 28 11.16 6.64 0.03
C MET A 28 11.61 5.66 -1.06
N ILE A 29 10.84 4.60 -1.29
CA ILE A 29 11.18 3.57 -2.30
C ILE A 29 11.06 4.14 -3.71
N LEU A 30 9.97 4.86 -4.01
CA LEU A 30 9.76 5.48 -5.31
C LEU A 30 10.87 6.49 -5.64
N ARG A 31 11.30 7.31 -4.67
CA ARG A 31 12.43 8.22 -4.85
C ARG A 31 13.71 7.46 -5.20
N SER A 32 13.98 6.40 -4.46
CA SER A 32 15.21 5.61 -4.60
C SER A 32 15.24 4.78 -5.87
N ARG A 33 14.08 4.33 -6.37
CA ARG A 33 13.95 3.42 -7.52
C ARG A 33 13.65 4.10 -8.84
N LEU A 34 12.93 5.22 -8.82
CA LEU A 34 12.53 5.98 -10.02
C LEU A 34 13.34 7.27 -10.23
N GLY A 35 14.23 7.64 -9.29
CA GLY A 35 15.04 8.85 -9.39
C GLY A 35 14.22 10.15 -9.29
N LEU A 36 12.96 10.07 -8.87
CA LEU A 36 12.06 11.23 -8.77
C LEU A 36 12.56 12.24 -7.73
N LYS A 37 12.22 13.52 -7.91
CA LYS A 37 12.45 14.54 -6.89
C LYS A 37 11.71 14.16 -5.60
N ARG A 38 12.26 14.55 -4.44
CA ARG A 38 11.66 14.24 -3.12
C ARG A 38 10.19 14.67 -3.04
N LYS A 39 9.87 15.86 -3.56
CA LYS A 39 8.52 16.40 -3.61
C LYS A 39 7.59 15.53 -4.46
N GLU A 40 8.00 15.21 -5.68
CA GLU A 40 7.19 14.40 -6.61
C GLU A 40 6.94 13.00 -6.07
N SER A 41 7.97 12.33 -5.56
CA SER A 41 7.83 11.00 -4.97
C SER A 41 6.84 10.97 -3.81
N MET A 42 6.87 12.01 -2.97
CA MET A 42 5.94 12.15 -1.85
C MET A 42 4.51 12.44 -2.33
N GLU A 43 4.34 13.31 -3.34
CA GLU A 43 3.03 13.60 -3.95
C GLU A 43 2.38 12.35 -4.53
N TYR A 44 3.15 11.55 -5.30
CA TYR A 44 2.64 10.26 -5.81
C TYR A 44 2.23 9.34 -4.66
N ALA A 45 3.09 9.15 -3.66
CA ALA A 45 2.79 8.26 -2.55
C ALA A 45 1.53 8.69 -1.79
N VAL A 46 1.37 9.99 -1.51
CA VAL A 46 0.17 10.52 -0.84
C VAL A 46 -1.08 10.28 -1.66
N VAL A 47 -1.11 10.75 -2.92
CA VAL A 47 -2.34 10.71 -3.73
C VAL A 47 -2.74 9.28 -4.03
N VAL A 48 -1.78 8.42 -4.39
CA VAL A 48 -2.05 7.04 -4.76
C VAL A 48 -2.51 6.20 -3.55
N ASN A 49 -1.89 6.37 -2.37
CA ASN A 49 -2.34 5.64 -1.18
C ASN A 49 -3.69 6.15 -0.65
N LEU A 50 -3.94 7.47 -0.72
CA LEU A 50 -5.23 8.03 -0.34
C LEU A 50 -6.34 7.57 -1.29
N LEU A 51 -6.11 7.61 -2.60
CA LEU A 51 -7.03 7.10 -3.62
C LEU A 51 -7.32 5.61 -3.40
N SER A 52 -6.28 4.81 -3.17
CA SER A 52 -6.44 3.38 -2.87
C SER A 52 -7.26 3.13 -1.60
N THR A 53 -7.08 3.97 -0.58
CA THR A 53 -7.83 3.86 0.68
C THR A 53 -9.31 4.20 0.46
N ILE A 54 -9.60 5.30 -0.23
CA ILE A 54 -10.97 5.72 -0.53
C ILE A 54 -11.67 4.66 -1.39
N LEU A 55 -11.03 4.19 -2.46
CA LEU A 55 -11.58 3.15 -3.33
C LEU A 55 -11.75 1.82 -2.60
N GLY A 56 -10.83 1.46 -1.70
CA GLY A 56 -10.95 0.28 -0.86
C GLY A 56 -12.18 0.32 0.04
N TRP A 57 -12.41 1.44 0.73
CA TRP A 57 -13.61 1.63 1.55
C TRP A 57 -14.89 1.67 0.72
N MET A 58 -14.88 2.37 -0.41
CA MET A 58 -16.03 2.43 -1.31
C MET A 58 -16.40 1.04 -1.84
N LEU A 59 -15.41 0.26 -2.27
CA LEU A 59 -15.62 -1.12 -2.74
C LEU A 59 -16.09 -2.02 -1.60
N PHE A 60 -15.55 -1.86 -0.38
CA PHE A 60 -16.00 -2.61 0.78
C PHE A 60 -17.47 -2.36 1.08
N PHE A 61 -17.91 -1.10 1.18
CA PHE A 61 -19.31 -0.77 1.44
C PHE A 61 -20.24 -1.16 0.28
N LEU A 62 -19.76 -1.15 -0.95
CA LEU A 62 -20.55 -1.61 -2.10
C LEU A 62 -20.66 -3.14 -2.14
N ALA A 63 -19.62 -3.86 -1.70
CA ALA A 63 -19.60 -5.33 -1.66
C ALA A 63 -20.27 -5.90 -0.40
N GLU A 64 -20.31 -5.16 0.70
CA GLU A 64 -20.88 -5.57 1.99
C GLU A 64 -22.27 -6.23 1.86
N PRO A 65 -23.24 -5.70 1.10
CA PRO A 65 -24.58 -6.29 1.00
C PRO A 65 -24.59 -7.67 0.33
N PHE A 66 -23.56 -7.99 -0.44
CA PHE A 66 -23.42 -9.27 -1.14
C PHE A 66 -22.70 -10.33 -0.30
N PHE A 67 -22.17 -9.97 0.87
CA PHE A 67 -21.50 -10.92 1.75
C PHE A 67 -22.50 -11.78 2.53
N PRO A 68 -22.25 -13.11 2.67
CA PRO A 68 -23.01 -13.96 3.57
C PRO A 68 -22.95 -13.41 5.00
N GLU A 69 -24.04 -13.53 5.78
CA GLU A 69 -24.10 -12.99 7.15
C GLU A 69 -22.92 -13.40 8.03
N GLN A 70 -22.46 -14.65 7.89
CA GLN A 70 -21.31 -15.19 8.61
C GLN A 70 -20.03 -14.38 8.32
N LEU A 71 -19.79 -14.02 7.06
CA LEU A 71 -18.62 -13.25 6.65
C LEU A 71 -18.74 -11.79 7.11
N ARG A 72 -19.94 -11.20 7.03
CA ARG A 72 -20.21 -9.84 7.52
C ARG A 72 -19.89 -9.73 9.01
N THR A 73 -20.36 -10.68 9.82
CA THR A 73 -20.10 -10.68 11.27
C THR A 73 -18.62 -10.82 11.59
N ILE A 74 -17.90 -11.75 10.92
CA ILE A 74 -16.45 -11.91 11.11
C ILE A 74 -15.69 -10.64 10.71
N LEU A 75 -16.04 -10.02 9.58
CA LEU A 75 -15.40 -8.79 9.12
C LEU A 75 -15.66 -7.62 10.06
N MET A 76 -16.91 -7.45 10.51
CA MET A 76 -17.27 -6.38 11.45
C MET A 76 -16.60 -6.58 12.80
N GLU A 77 -16.57 -7.81 13.33
CA GLU A 77 -15.88 -8.13 14.58
C GLU A 77 -14.36 -7.90 14.46
N TYR A 78 -13.76 -8.32 13.35
CA TYR A 78 -12.32 -8.15 13.13
C TYR A 78 -11.93 -6.67 12.92
N ILE A 79 -12.65 -5.95 12.05
CA ILE A 79 -12.34 -4.55 11.68
C ILE A 79 -12.67 -3.60 12.84
N PHE A 80 -13.79 -3.79 13.54
CA PHE A 80 -14.26 -2.86 14.56
C PHE A 80 -13.82 -3.23 15.98
N PHE A 81 -13.74 -4.52 16.30
CA PHE A 81 -13.48 -4.99 17.66
C PHE A 81 -12.13 -5.71 17.83
N GLY A 82 -11.44 -6.06 16.75
CA GLY A 82 -10.12 -6.69 16.78
C GLY A 82 -10.19 -8.15 17.20
N GLY A 83 -10.95 -8.96 16.45
CA GLY A 83 -11.12 -10.40 16.68
C GLY A 83 -9.79 -11.17 16.74
N ASN A 84 -9.72 -12.19 17.61
CA ASN A 84 -8.48 -12.90 17.96
C ASN A 84 -8.23 -14.17 17.11
N THR A 85 -9.06 -14.43 16.09
CA THR A 85 -9.03 -15.65 15.27
C THR A 85 -8.60 -15.32 13.86
N PHE A 86 -7.59 -16.03 13.34
CA PHE A 86 -7.08 -15.91 11.97
C PHE A 86 -7.57 -17.07 11.10
N PRO A 87 -8.80 -17.01 10.53
CA PRO A 87 -9.22 -18.02 9.58
C PRO A 87 -8.38 -17.92 8.29
N PRO A 88 -8.05 -19.05 7.64
CA PRO A 88 -7.30 -19.07 6.37
C PRO A 88 -7.90 -18.19 5.26
N THR A 89 -9.21 -17.94 5.32
CA THR A 89 -9.94 -17.05 4.41
C THR A 89 -9.41 -15.60 4.46
N LEU A 90 -8.93 -15.13 5.61
CA LEU A 90 -8.33 -13.79 5.73
C LEU A 90 -6.98 -13.69 5.02
N VAL A 91 -6.21 -14.79 4.95
CA VAL A 91 -4.93 -14.81 4.22
C VAL A 91 -5.18 -14.63 2.72
N ILE A 92 -6.16 -15.37 2.18
CA ILE A 92 -6.56 -15.28 0.78
C ILE A 92 -7.12 -13.88 0.48
N ALA A 93 -7.97 -13.35 1.36
CA ALA A 93 -8.52 -12.00 1.22
C ALA A 93 -7.40 -10.94 1.26
N GLY A 94 -6.46 -11.04 2.20
CA GLY A 94 -5.32 -10.13 2.33
C GLY A 94 -4.40 -10.16 1.10
N PHE A 95 -4.12 -11.34 0.56
CA PHE A 95 -3.36 -11.48 -0.68
C PHE A 95 -4.09 -10.88 -1.89
N SER A 96 -5.40 -11.08 -1.97
CA SER A 96 -6.24 -10.49 -3.02
C SER A 96 -6.25 -8.96 -2.92
N ILE A 97 -6.39 -8.41 -1.71
CA ILE A 97 -6.31 -6.97 -1.44
C ILE A 97 -4.93 -6.42 -1.81
N PHE A 98 -3.85 -7.15 -1.50
CA PHE A 98 -2.49 -6.76 -1.88
C PHE A 98 -2.35 -6.62 -3.40
N ILE A 99 -2.82 -7.60 -4.18
CA ILE A 99 -2.76 -7.56 -5.66
C ILE A 99 -3.64 -6.43 -6.20
N ALA A 100 -4.88 -6.33 -5.72
CA ALA A 100 -5.81 -5.28 -6.17
C ALA A 100 -5.24 -3.88 -5.90
N THR A 101 -4.68 -3.68 -4.71
CA THR A 101 -4.00 -2.44 -4.33
C THR A 101 -2.83 -2.17 -5.25
N PHE A 102 -1.95 -3.15 -5.49
CA PHE A 102 -0.82 -2.99 -6.40
C PHE A 102 -1.26 -2.53 -7.81
N LEU A 103 -2.27 -3.18 -8.40
CA LEU A 103 -2.80 -2.83 -9.72
C LEU A 103 -3.38 -1.41 -9.73
N LEU A 104 -4.15 -1.07 -8.70
CA LEU A 104 -4.73 0.27 -8.54
C LEU A 104 -3.63 1.33 -8.40
N LYS A 105 -2.53 1.04 -7.71
CA LYS A 105 -1.39 1.95 -7.58
C LYS A 105 -0.67 2.18 -8.91
N LEU A 106 -0.50 1.13 -9.72
CA LEU A 106 0.03 1.28 -11.07
C LEU A 106 -0.85 2.19 -11.93
N GLN A 107 -2.16 1.95 -11.90
CA GLN A 107 -3.12 2.73 -12.68
C GLN A 107 -3.22 4.17 -12.18
N GLY A 108 -3.26 4.38 -10.86
CA GLY A 108 -3.33 5.70 -10.24
C GLY A 108 -2.10 6.56 -10.55
N MET A 109 -0.92 5.94 -10.63
CA MET A 109 0.28 6.61 -11.12
C MET A 109 0.19 7.06 -12.58
N ALA A 110 -0.37 6.21 -13.45
CA ALA A 110 -0.56 6.56 -14.86
C ALA A 110 -1.60 7.69 -15.03
N TRP A 111 -2.67 7.69 -14.24
CA TRP A 111 -3.65 8.78 -14.22
C TRP A 111 -3.05 10.09 -13.71
N LEU A 112 -2.23 10.04 -12.66
CA LEU A 112 -1.53 11.22 -12.16
C LEU A 112 -0.61 11.84 -13.21
N ASP A 113 0.14 11.01 -13.94
CA ASP A 113 0.99 11.49 -15.04
C ASP A 113 0.16 12.17 -16.12
N ALA A 114 -0.96 11.57 -16.52
CA ALA A 114 -1.87 12.12 -17.51
C ALA A 114 -2.46 13.47 -17.08
N ILE A 115 -2.91 13.59 -15.82
CA ILE A 115 -3.48 14.83 -15.26
C ILE A 115 -2.42 15.93 -15.15
N LEU A 116 -1.19 15.57 -14.74
CA LEU A 116 -0.09 16.53 -14.59
C LEU A 116 0.62 16.84 -15.91
N GLY A 117 0.21 16.23 -17.03
CA GLY A 117 0.87 16.38 -18.33
C GLY A 117 2.33 15.91 -18.31
N ARG A 118 2.70 15.04 -17.37
CA ARG A 118 4.06 14.51 -17.25
C ARG A 118 4.17 13.30 -18.16
N THR A 119 5.08 13.34 -19.12
CA THR A 119 5.51 12.10 -19.78
C THR A 119 6.16 11.20 -18.73
N PRO A 120 5.85 9.88 -18.71
CA PRO A 120 6.48 8.95 -17.77
C PRO A 120 8.00 9.13 -17.86
N PRO A 121 8.73 9.07 -16.74
CA PRO A 121 10.16 9.32 -16.74
C PRO A 121 10.85 8.33 -17.67
N THR A 122 11.11 8.75 -18.91
CA THR A 122 12.10 8.12 -19.78
C THR A 122 13.44 8.33 -19.09
N PRO A 123 14.24 7.27 -18.92
CA PRO A 123 15.55 7.39 -18.28
C PRO A 123 16.36 8.43 -19.06
N THR A 124 16.59 9.59 -18.46
CA THR A 124 17.21 10.73 -19.10
C THR A 124 18.63 10.36 -19.53
N GLU A 125 18.99 10.64 -20.77
CA GLU A 125 20.32 10.32 -21.32
C GLU A 125 21.49 11.04 -20.60
N GLU A 126 21.20 12.03 -19.74
CA GLU A 126 22.20 12.69 -18.88
C GLU A 126 22.86 11.73 -17.86
N ASP A 127 22.14 10.72 -17.36
CA ASP A 127 22.72 9.67 -16.50
C ASP A 127 23.57 8.68 -17.30
N ARG A 128 23.35 8.56 -18.62
CA ARG A 128 24.13 7.67 -19.48
C ARG A 128 25.56 8.17 -19.70
N ASN A 129 25.77 9.49 -19.76
CA ASN A 129 27.08 10.05 -20.07
C ASN A 129 28.01 10.18 -18.86
N LYS A 130 27.48 10.31 -17.64
CA LYS A 130 28.33 10.44 -16.43
C LYS A 130 28.97 9.13 -15.96
N PHE A 131 28.46 7.98 -16.43
CA PHE A 131 28.93 6.65 -16.03
C PHE A 131 29.79 5.91 -17.07
N ARG A 132 30.10 6.51 -18.23
CA ARG A 132 30.94 5.89 -19.28
C ARG A 132 32.45 5.83 -18.95
N GLY A 133 32.88 6.38 -17.82
CA GLY A 133 34.30 6.51 -17.46
C GLY A 133 34.95 5.36 -16.67
N ARG A 134 34.22 4.37 -16.16
CA ARG A 134 34.86 3.33 -15.31
C ARG A 134 34.25 1.94 -15.45
N LYS A 135 34.85 1.19 -16.40
CA LYS A 135 35.12 -0.26 -16.38
C LYS A 135 33.95 -1.23 -16.10
N ARG A 136 33.55 -1.90 -17.21
CA ARG A 136 33.20 -3.33 -17.31
C ARG A 136 33.66 -4.16 -16.10
N ARG A 137 32.74 -4.75 -15.32
CA ARG A 137 32.78 -6.13 -14.78
C ARG A 137 31.59 -6.42 -13.83
N HIS A 138 30.39 -6.61 -14.39
CA HIS A 138 29.35 -7.56 -13.93
C HIS A 138 28.10 -7.30 -14.77
N GLU A 139 27.98 -8.06 -15.87
CA GLU A 139 26.71 -8.19 -16.56
C GLU A 139 25.87 -9.21 -15.80
N THR A 140 25.09 -8.71 -14.84
CA THR A 140 23.94 -9.44 -14.31
C THR A 140 22.75 -8.50 -14.37
N PHE A 141 21.94 -8.68 -15.41
CA PHE A 141 20.55 -8.22 -15.49
C PHE A 141 20.30 -6.74 -15.12
N LYS A 142 20.90 -5.79 -15.85
CA LYS A 142 20.45 -4.39 -15.82
C LYS A 142 19.20 -4.23 -16.70
N GLY A 143 18.09 -4.82 -16.27
CA GLY A 143 16.78 -4.38 -16.72
C GLY A 143 16.60 -2.93 -16.29
N THR A 144 16.20 -2.06 -17.21
CA THR A 144 15.65 -0.72 -16.88
C THR A 144 14.78 -0.83 -15.63
N PRO A 145 14.89 0.08 -14.64
CA PRO A 145 14.01 0.03 -13.47
C PRO A 145 12.57 0.16 -13.95
N SER A 146 11.89 -0.97 -14.10
CA SER A 146 10.53 -0.96 -14.60
C SER A 146 9.70 -0.32 -13.51
N ARG A 147 8.97 0.74 -13.87
CA ARG A 147 8.09 1.46 -12.96
C ARG A 147 7.21 0.50 -12.16
N SER A 148 6.74 -0.55 -12.82
CA SER A 148 5.95 -1.61 -12.22
C SER A 148 6.69 -2.33 -11.08
N LEU A 149 7.97 -2.62 -11.25
CA LEU A 149 8.79 -3.25 -10.21
C LEU A 149 9.07 -2.29 -9.06
N ALA A 150 9.28 -1.00 -9.33
CA ALA A 150 9.41 0.00 -8.27
C ALA A 150 8.13 0.10 -7.41
N VAL A 151 6.96 0.15 -8.05
CA VAL A 151 5.66 0.17 -7.36
C VAL A 151 5.39 -1.15 -6.63
N LEU A 152 5.78 -2.29 -7.20
CA LEU A 152 5.63 -3.59 -6.56
C LEU A 152 6.47 -3.68 -5.29
N TRP A 153 7.75 -3.27 -5.36
CA TRP A 153 8.63 -3.20 -4.20
C TRP A 153 8.08 -2.25 -3.13
N ALA A 154 7.59 -1.09 -3.55
CA ALA A 154 6.99 -0.10 -2.65
C ALA A 154 5.79 -0.72 -1.90
N ASN A 155 4.85 -1.32 -2.64
CA ASN A 155 3.67 -1.95 -2.06
C ASN A 155 4.03 -3.15 -1.16
N ALA A 156 4.97 -4.01 -1.58
CA ALA A 156 5.41 -5.16 -0.80
C ALA A 156 6.04 -4.74 0.54
N CYS A 157 6.92 -3.74 0.53
CA CYS A 157 7.54 -3.24 1.76
C CYS A 157 6.51 -2.61 2.70
N SER A 158 5.58 -1.82 2.19
CA SER A 158 4.51 -1.19 2.99
C SER A 158 3.59 -2.25 3.61
N PHE A 159 3.12 -3.22 2.82
CA PHE A 159 2.27 -4.31 3.33
C PHE A 159 3.02 -5.19 4.34
N SER A 160 4.32 -5.43 4.13
CA SER A 160 5.15 -6.17 5.09
C SER A 160 5.25 -5.40 6.42
N ALA A 161 5.50 -4.09 6.37
CA ALA A 161 5.58 -3.26 7.57
C ALA A 161 4.24 -3.23 8.33
N ILE A 162 3.12 -3.05 7.63
CA ILE A 162 1.77 -3.08 8.21
C ILE A 162 1.49 -4.45 8.83
N SER A 163 1.85 -5.54 8.15
CA SER A 163 1.66 -6.91 8.66
C SER A 163 2.47 -7.17 9.93
N ILE A 164 3.70 -6.67 10.01
CA ILE A 164 4.52 -6.76 11.23
C ILE A 164 3.88 -5.97 12.37
N LEU A 165 3.37 -4.76 12.11
CA LEU A 165 2.69 -3.97 13.13
C LEU A 165 1.41 -4.64 13.64
N LEU A 166 0.63 -5.24 12.74
CA LEU A 166 -0.53 -6.03 13.11
C LEU A 166 -0.12 -7.23 13.96
N ALA A 167 0.91 -7.99 13.57
CA ALA A 167 1.42 -9.11 14.35
C ALA A 167 1.85 -8.66 15.76
N LEU A 168 2.63 -7.59 15.87
CA LEU A 168 3.06 -7.03 17.16
C LEU A 168 1.88 -6.61 18.03
N GLN A 169 0.84 -6.02 17.44
CA GLN A 169 -0.37 -5.65 18.16
C GLN A 169 -1.10 -6.89 18.71
N ILE A 170 -1.18 -7.96 17.93
CA ILE A 170 -1.86 -9.20 18.34
C ILE A 170 -1.07 -9.89 19.45
N PHE A 171 0.25 -10.08 19.27
CA PHE A 171 1.10 -10.69 20.29
C PHE A 171 1.22 -9.83 21.55
N GLY A 172 1.30 -8.51 21.40
CA GLY A 172 1.35 -7.57 22.53
C GLY A 172 0.02 -7.43 23.27
N GLY A 173 -1.11 -7.62 22.58
CA GLY A 173 -2.44 -7.72 23.18
C GLY A 173 -2.65 -9.04 23.91
N ALA A 174 -2.17 -10.15 23.35
CA ALA A 174 -2.25 -11.48 23.95
C ALA A 174 -1.42 -11.65 25.23
N MET A 175 -0.36 -10.86 25.44
CA MET A 175 0.42 -10.86 26.69
C MET A 175 -0.16 -9.97 27.79
N ARG A 176 -1.19 -9.15 27.51
CA ARG A 176 -1.83 -8.25 28.49
C ARG A 176 -3.15 -8.78 29.06
N ASN A 177 -3.60 -9.95 28.59
CA ASN A 177 -4.77 -10.70 29.07
C ASN A 177 -4.32 -12.03 29.68
#